data_AF-A0A6S4T8M0-F1
#
_entry.id   AF-A0A6S4T8M0-F1
#
_cell.length_a   1.000
_cell.length_b   1.000
_cell.length_c   1.000
_cell.angle_alpha   90.00
_cell.angle_beta   90.00
_cell.angle_gamma   90.00
#
_symmetry.space_group_name_H-M   'P 1'
#
loop_
_entity.id
_entity.type
_entity.pdbx_description
1 polymer ?
#
loop_
_entity_poly.entity_id
_entity_poly.type
_entity_poly.pdbx_seq_one_letter_code
_entity_poly.pdbx_strand_id
1 'polypeptide(L)' 'MAVDTFFVGALKGVGKVYLQTVLDCYSRHAWGRLYTSKLPVTSVHVLNETVLPFFEAHEARVYGVFQDSCRAKLF' A
#
# COMPACT_ATOMS: atom_id res chain seq x y z
N MET A 1 1.01 -6.47 -8.49
CA MET A 1 1.11 -5.15 -7.83
C MET A 1 2.32 -5.11 -6.91
N ALA A 2 2.90 -3.93 -6.69
CA ALA A 2 4.01 -3.71 -5.75
C ALA A 2 3.57 -2.78 -4.61
N VAL A 3 4.04 -3.05 -3.39
CA VAL A 3 3.71 -2.30 -2.18
C VAL A 3 4.98 -1.96 -1.44
N ASP A 4 5.13 -0.71 -1.02
CA ASP A 4 6.29 -0.27 -0.26
C ASP A 4 5.91 0.79 0.79
N THR A 5 6.81 1.00 1.75
CA THR A 5 6.65 1.96 2.84
C THR A 5 7.86 2.88 2.93
N PHE A 6 7.66 4.14 2.58
CA PHE A 6 8.69 5.18 2.60
C PHE A 6 8.57 6.04 3.86
N PHE A 7 9.69 6.40 4.47
CA PHE A 7 9.70 7.44 5.50
C PHE A 7 9.60 8.82 4.83
N VAL A 8 8.61 9.62 5.23
CA VAL A 8 8.36 10.94 4.65
C VAL A 8 9.01 12.05 5.47
N GLY A 9 8.98 11.92 6.80
CA GLY A 9 9.51 12.94 7.70
C GLY A 9 8.88 12.87 9.09
N ALA A 10 9.16 13.87 9.91
CA ALA A 10 8.55 14.02 11.23
C ALA A 10 7.82 15.36 11.32
N LEU A 11 6.57 15.33 11.77
CA LEU A 11 5.76 16.52 12.00
C LEU A 11 5.71 16.82 13.50
N LYS A 12 5.96 18.08 13.87
CA LYS A 12 5.92 18.54 15.27
C LYS A 12 4.52 18.28 15.84
N GLY A 13 4.45 17.55 16.96
CA GLY A 13 3.19 17.19 17.62
C GLY A 13 2.48 15.94 17.10
N VAL A 14 2.88 15.39 15.94
CA VAL A 14 2.30 14.15 15.36
C VAL A 14 3.29 12.99 15.40
N GLY A 15 4.59 13.27 15.22
CA GLY A 15 5.63 12.25 15.18
C GLY A 15 6.05 11.88 13.75
N LYS A 16 6.59 10.67 13.59
CA LYS A 16 7.09 10.16 12.30
C LYS A 16 5.92 9.87 11.37
N VAL A 17 6.10 10.19 10.09
CA VAL A 17 5.13 9.95 9.02
C VAL A 17 5.75 9.04 7.97
N TYR A 18 5.00 8.03 7.59
CA TYR A 18 5.36 7.02 6.61
C TYR A 18 4.31 7.00 5.49
N LEU A 19 4.75 6.90 4.25
CA LEU A 19 3.89 6.73 3.07
C LEU A 19 3.85 5.26 2.70
N GLN A 20 2.66 4.66 2.79
CA GLN A 20 2.37 3.37 2.17
C GLN A 20 1.98 3.61 0.72
N THR A 21 2.73 3.05 -0.23
CA THR A 21 2.40 3.08 -1.64
C THR A 21 1.91 1.73 -2.12
N VAL A 22 0.98 1.73 -3.07
CA VAL A 22 0.61 0.56 -3.88
C VAL A 22 0.69 0.96 -5.34
N LEU A 23 1.39 0.16 -6.15
CA LEU A 23 1.64 0.43 -7.56
C LEU A 23 1.22 -0.78 -8.38
N ASP A 24 0.44 -0.55 -9.44
CA ASP A 24 0.17 -1.55 -10.46
C ASP A 24 0.83 -1.20 -11.79
N CYS A 25 1.84 -1.97 -12.16
CA CYS A 25 2.60 -1.73 -13.38
C CYS A 25 1.81 -2.08 -14.65
N TYR A 26 0.81 -2.96 -14.55
CA TYR A 26 0.00 -3.36 -15.70
C TYR A 26 -1.01 -2.28 -16.08
N SER A 27 -1.83 -1.85 -15.12
CA SER A 27 -2.88 -0.84 -15.33
C SER A 27 -2.39 0.61 -15.15
N ARG A 28 -1.14 0.82 -14.72
CA ARG A 28 -0.53 2.13 -14.45
C ARG A 28 -1.25 2.95 -13.37
N HIS A 29 -1.87 2.27 -12.41
CA HIS A 29 -2.49 2.93 -11.25
C HIS A 29 -1.55 2.95 -10.05
N ALA A 30 -1.70 3.98 -9.21
CA ALA A 30 -0.92 4.19 -8.00
C ALA A 30 -1.81 4.70 -6.88
N TRP A 31 -1.57 4.22 -5.66
CA TRP A 31 -2.22 4.67 -4.44
C TRP A 31 -1.18 5.01 -3.39
N GLY A 32 -1.53 5.97 -2.53
CA GLY A 32 -0.66 6.43 -1.45
C GLY A 32 -1.48 6.78 -0.21
N ARG A 33 -1.08 6.28 0.96
CA ARG A 33 -1.69 6.65 2.25
C ARG A 33 -0.61 6.90 3.31
N LEU A 34 -0.78 7.99 4.05
CA LEU A 34 0.14 8.38 5.12
C LEU A 34 -0.28 7.75 6.44
N TYR A 35 0.71 7.26 7.18
CA TYR A 35 0.56 6.63 8.49
C TYR A 35 1.60 7.17 9.47
N THR A 36 1.25 7.18 10.75
CA THR A 36 2.16 7.56 11.83
C THR A 36 3.01 6.38 12.34
N SER A 37 2.83 5.19 11.78
CA SER A 37 3.54 3.96 12.17
C SER A 37 3.94 3.14 10.94
N LYS A 38 5.00 2.35 11.07
CA LYS A 38 5.52 1.44 10.04
C LYS A 38 5.02 0.00 10.24
N LEU A 39 3.78 -0.17 10.69
CA LEU A 39 3.24 -1.49 11.01
C LEU A 39 2.82 -2.23 9.74
N PRO A 40 3.08 -3.54 9.59
CA PRO A 40 2.68 -4.30 8.39
C PRO A 40 1.17 -4.27 8.08
N VAL A 41 0.33 -3.94 9.06
CA VAL A 41 -1.13 -3.80 8.89
C VAL A 41 -1.49 -2.61 7.98
N THR A 42 -0.64 -1.59 7.87
CA THR A 42 -0.89 -0.43 7.00
C THR A 42 -0.94 -0.81 5.53
N SER A 43 -0.11 -1.77 5.09
CA SER A 43 -0.17 -2.34 3.74
C SER A 43 -1.52 -3.01 3.48
N VAL A 44 -1.96 -3.88 4.39
CA VAL A 44 -3.23 -4.62 4.26
C VAL A 44 -4.42 -3.67 4.24
N HIS A 45 -4.37 -2.62 5.06
CA HIS A 45 -5.42 -1.60 5.12
C HIS A 45 -5.58 -0.84 3.80
N VAL A 46 -4.49 -0.41 3.14
CA VAL A 46 -4.61 0.26 1.82
C VAL A 46 -5.15 -0.71 0.77
N LEU A 47 -4.74 -1.98 0.83
CA LEU A 47 -5.21 -2.98 -0.12
C LEU A 47 -6.72 -3.23 0.01
N ASN A 48 -7.20 -3.52 1.21
CA ASN A 48 -8.60 -3.88 1.44
C ASN A 48 -9.57 -2.71 1.29
N GLU A 49 -9.20 -1.51 1.73
CA GLU A 49 -10.12 -0.37 1.76
C GLU A 49 -10.17 0.42 0.45
N THR A 50 -9.20 0.22 -0.45
CA THR A 50 -9.06 1.12 -1.61
C THR A 50 -8.70 0.37 -2.88
N VAL A 51 -7.69 -0.49 -2.83
CA VAL A 51 -7.15 -1.11 -4.04
C VAL A 51 -8.03 -2.25 -4.53
N LEU A 52 -8.33 -3.23 -3.68
CA LEU A 52 -9.13 -4.39 -4.07
C LEU A 52 -10.54 -3.98 -4.52
N PRO A 53 -11.27 -3.11 -3.79
CA PRO A 53 -12.58 -2.64 -4.25
C PRO A 53 -12.52 -1.92 -5.60
N PHE A 54 -11.43 -1.19 -5.88
CA PHE A 54 -11.25 -0.53 -7.18
C PHE A 54 -11.13 -1.55 -8.31
N PHE A 55 -10.31 -2.59 -8.18
CA PHE A 55 -10.17 -3.61 -9.23
C PHE A 55 -11.42 -4.49 -9.35
N GLU A 56 -12.08 -4.83 -8.24
CA GLU A 56 -13.34 -5.58 -8.23
C GLU A 56 -14.44 -4.85 -9.01
N ALA A 57 -14.56 -3.53 -8.82
CA ALA A 57 -15.52 -2.70 -9.56
C ALA A 57 -15.25 -2.63 -11.07
N HIS A 58 -14.03 -2.92 -11.51
CA HIS A 58 -13.63 -2.97 -12.92
C HIS A 58 -13.50 -4.41 -13.44
N GLU A 59 -14.04 -5.41 -12.72
CA GLU A 59 -13.98 -6.83 -13.05
C GLU A 59 -12.54 -7.36 -13.29
N ALA A 60 -11.56 -6.70 -12.67
CA ALA A 60 -10.15 -7.00 -12.84
C ALA A 60 -9.63 -7.85 -11.67
N ARG A 61 -8.88 -8.91 -11.99
CA ARG A 61 -8.29 -9.82 -10.99
C ARG A 61 -6.88 -9.37 -10.60
N VAL A 62 -6.65 -9.25 -9.29
CA VAL A 62 -5.32 -9.06 -8.72
C VAL A 62 -4.70 -10.43 -8.43
N TYR A 63 -3.61 -10.78 -9.14
CA TYR A 63 -2.98 -12.09 -9.04
C TYR A 63 -1.88 -12.20 -7.96
N GLY A 64 -1.40 -11.06 -7.46
CA GLY A 64 -0.31 -11.07 -6.50
C GLY A 64 0.16 -9.68 -6.10
N VAL A 65 0.64 -9.61 -4.86
CA VAL A 65 1.19 -8.40 -4.25
C VAL A 65 2.62 -8.68 -3.81
N PHE A 66 3.56 -7.91 -4.36
CA PHE A 66 4.98 -7.95 -4.01
C PHE A 66 5.30 -6.83 -3.01
N GLN A 67 6.08 -7.12 -1.97
CA GLN A 67 6.55 -6.11 -1.02
C GLN A 67 8.04 -6.35 -0.71
N ASP A 68 8.84 -5.30 -0.90
CA ASP A 68 10.31 -5.37 -0.91
C ASP A 68 10.90 -5.66 0.48
N SER A 69 10.18 -5.29 1.54
CA SER A 69 10.56 -5.58 2.93
C SER A 69 10.19 -7.02 3.36
N CYS A 70 10.81 -8.03 2.73
CA CYS A 70 10.93 -9.44 3.16
C CYS A 70 9.68 -10.15 3.77
N ARG A 71 8.46 -9.85 3.30
CA ARG A 71 7.30 -10.71 3.60
C ARG A 71 6.28 -10.61 2.47
N ALA A 72 6.48 -11.37 1.40
CA ALA A 72 5.44 -11.58 0.40
C ALA A 72 4.23 -12.23 1.10
N LYS A 73 3.07 -11.55 1.04
CA LYS A 73 1.79 -12.15 1.41
C LYS A 73 1.06 -12.45 0.10
N LEU A 74 0.90 -13.74 -0.19
CA LEU A 74 -0.11 -14.19 -1.15
C LEU A 74 -1.47 -14.02 -0.46
N PHE A 75 -2.37 -13.29 -1.11
CA PHE A 75 -3.77 -13.20 -0.71
C PHE A 75 -4.56 -14.28 -1.44
#